data_AF-A0A2P2KXZ9-F1
#
_entry.id   AF-A0A2P2KXZ9-F1
#
_cell.length_a   1.000
_cell.length_b   1.000
_cell.length_c   1.000
_cell.angle_alpha   90.00
_cell.angle_beta   90.00
_cell.angle_gamma   90.00
#
_symmetry.space_group_name_H-M   'P 1'
#
loop_
_entity.id
_entity.type
_entity.pdbx_description
1 polymer ?
#
loop_
_entity_poly.entity_id
_entity_poly.type
_entity_poly.pdbx_seq_one_letter_code
_entity_poly.pdbx_strand_id
1 'polypeptide(L)'
;MAWFMNLVRFPTLKSSIKPKPILKNPTFLFNSLSHYSADATHHQNPPTQYSGLGPTASGEKPRVVVLGSGWAGSRFMKDIDANLYDVVCVSPRNHMVFTPLLASTCVGTLEFRSVAEPVGRIQPAISKEPGSYFFLAKCTGIDADKHAVNCETIADGLDTLEPWNFKISYDKLVIALGAEASTFGIQGVKEHAFFLREVHHAQEIRRKLLLNLMLSDVPGIQIGL
;
A
#
# COMPACT_ATOMS: atom_id res chain seq x y z
N MET A 1 17.51 60.13 -29.45
CA MET A 1 16.84 58.85 -29.71
C MET A 1 16.17 58.42 -28.41
N ALA A 2 15.08 59.01 -27.95
CA ALA A 2 13.72 59.08 -28.51
C ALA A 2 13.03 57.70 -28.59
N TRP A 3 11.85 57.65 -27.95
CA TRP A 3 10.75 56.67 -28.04
C TRP A 3 10.67 55.51 -27.04
N PHE A 4 9.54 55.22 -26.38
CA PHE A 4 8.34 55.99 -26.02
C PHE A 4 7.57 55.12 -25.01
N MET A 5 7.13 55.71 -23.90
CA MET A 5 6.15 55.15 -22.95
C MET A 5 4.74 55.43 -23.47
N ASN A 6 3.79 54.50 -23.33
CA ASN A 6 2.38 54.87 -23.47
C ASN A 6 1.45 54.16 -22.48
N LEU A 7 0.62 55.00 -21.87
CA LEU A 7 -0.49 54.77 -20.95
C LEU A 7 -1.78 54.45 -21.71
N VAL A 8 -2.61 53.52 -21.20
CA VAL A 8 -4.09 53.54 -21.32
C VAL A 8 -4.66 52.76 -20.11
N ARG A 9 -5.17 53.41 -19.05
CA ARG A 9 -6.56 53.86 -18.77
C ARG A 9 -7.59 52.73 -18.59
N PHE A 10 -7.97 52.49 -17.33
CA PHE A 10 -9.07 51.61 -16.89
C PHE A 10 -10.45 52.21 -17.22
N PRO A 11 -11.42 51.39 -17.65
CA PRO A 11 -12.84 51.68 -17.51
C PRO A 11 -13.47 50.88 -16.36
N THR A 12 -14.16 51.60 -15.48
CA THR A 12 -15.07 51.08 -14.45
C THR A 12 -16.37 50.57 -15.09
N LEU A 13 -16.68 49.29 -14.92
CA LEU A 13 -18.00 48.75 -15.27
C LEU A 13 -18.89 48.69 -14.02
N LYS A 14 -19.94 49.52 -13.99
CA LYS A 14 -21.05 49.41 -13.04
C LYS A 14 -21.98 48.28 -13.51
N SER A 15 -22.18 47.23 -12.69
CA SER A 15 -23.32 46.33 -12.88
C SER A 15 -24.25 46.37 -11.66
N SER A 16 -25.49 46.77 -11.95
CA SER A 16 -26.63 46.86 -11.05
C SER A 16 -27.04 45.50 -10.50
N ILE A 17 -27.04 45.34 -9.18
CA ILE A 17 -27.58 44.18 -8.47
C ILE A 17 -29.05 44.47 -8.17
N LYS A 18 -29.97 43.72 -8.80
CA LYS A 18 -31.38 43.61 -8.37
C LYS A 18 -31.56 42.31 -7.59
N PRO A 19 -32.21 42.30 -6.42
CA PRO A 19 -32.49 41.08 -5.70
C PRO A 19 -33.75 40.41 -6.26
N LYS A 20 -33.72 39.09 -6.39
CA LYS A 20 -34.89 38.23 -6.61
C LYS A 20 -34.87 37.06 -5.63
N PRO A 21 -36.05 36.51 -5.29
CA PRO A 21 -36.40 36.19 -3.92
C PRO A 21 -35.99 34.79 -3.48
N ILE A 22 -35.85 34.67 -2.16
CA ILE A 22 -35.65 33.46 -1.37
C ILE A 22 -36.83 32.51 -1.60
N LEU A 23 -36.53 31.33 -2.16
CA LEU A 23 -37.44 30.19 -2.14
C LEU A 23 -36.86 29.10 -1.22
N LYS A 24 -37.77 28.52 -0.46
CA LYS A 24 -37.57 27.64 0.70
C LYS A 24 -37.07 26.24 0.29
N ASN A 25 -36.14 25.71 1.10
CA ASN A 25 -35.76 24.30 1.39
C ASN A 25 -36.60 23.13 0.80
N PRO A 26 -36.12 21.87 0.86
CA PRO A 26 -34.73 21.32 0.91
C PRO A 26 -34.59 20.12 -0.08
N THR A 27 -33.61 19.24 0.11
CA THR A 27 -33.41 17.91 -0.53
C THR A 27 -32.75 17.86 -1.91
N PHE A 28 -31.41 17.73 -1.93
CA PHE A 28 -30.69 16.96 -2.95
C PHE A 28 -29.44 16.28 -2.35
N LEU A 29 -29.57 14.96 -2.18
CA LEU A 29 -28.54 13.92 -2.40
C LEU A 29 -27.26 13.93 -1.55
N PHE A 30 -27.39 13.55 -0.28
CA PHE A 30 -26.43 12.65 0.36
C PHE A 30 -26.97 11.23 0.22
N ASN A 31 -26.42 10.43 -0.69
CA ASN A 31 -26.76 9.01 -0.80
C ASN A 31 -25.50 8.22 -1.18
N SER A 32 -24.67 7.89 -0.18
CA SER A 32 -23.78 6.71 -0.21
C SER A 32 -23.23 6.38 1.18
N LEU A 33 -24.08 6.32 2.20
CA LEU A 33 -23.72 5.78 3.53
C LEU A 33 -24.91 5.05 4.15
N SER A 34 -25.58 4.22 3.36
CA SER A 34 -26.74 3.43 3.78
C SER A 34 -26.47 1.94 3.63
N HIS A 35 -25.46 1.44 4.35
CA HIS A 35 -25.39 0.03 4.75
C HIS A 35 -24.69 -0.10 6.11
N TYR A 36 -25.23 0.57 7.13
CA TYR A 36 -25.04 0.19 8.53
C TYR A 36 -26.28 0.66 9.30
N SER A 37 -27.38 -0.09 9.15
CA SER A 37 -28.51 -0.04 10.08
C SER A 37 -28.66 -1.43 10.66
N ALA A 38 -28.41 -1.55 11.96
CA ALA A 38 -28.59 -2.77 12.72
C ALA A 38 -30.05 -2.84 13.20
N ASP A 39 -30.89 -3.54 12.46
CA ASP A 39 -32.17 -4.03 12.98
C ASP A 39 -31.99 -5.51 13.35
N ALA A 40 -31.94 -5.75 14.65
CA ALA A 40 -31.88 -7.07 15.25
C ALA A 40 -33.24 -7.76 15.12
N THR A 41 -33.37 -8.65 14.15
CA THR A 41 -34.36 -9.72 14.17
C THR A 41 -33.64 -11.06 14.10
N HIS A 42 -33.92 -11.90 15.09
CA HIS A 42 -33.32 -13.21 15.27
C HIS A 42 -33.59 -14.13 14.05
N HIS A 43 -32.58 -14.30 13.21
CA HIS A 43 -32.35 -15.52 12.46
C HIS A 43 -30.87 -15.87 12.54
N GLN A 44 -30.57 -16.94 13.28
CA GLN A 44 -29.24 -17.53 13.36
C GLN A 44 -28.81 -18.05 11.99
N ASN A 45 -27.97 -17.29 11.31
CA ASN A 45 -26.86 -17.84 10.55
C ASN A 45 -25.61 -17.09 11.04
N PRO A 46 -24.56 -17.78 11.51
CA PRO A 46 -23.31 -17.09 11.83
C PRO A 46 -22.86 -16.33 10.57
N PRO A 47 -22.32 -15.10 10.69
CA PRO A 47 -21.76 -14.41 9.54
C PRO A 47 -20.71 -15.34 8.95
N THR A 48 -20.87 -15.66 7.66
CA THR A 48 -19.96 -16.50 6.89
C THR A 48 -18.54 -16.04 7.17
N GLN A 49 -17.81 -16.90 7.87
CA GLN A 49 -16.36 -16.82 8.06
C GLN A 49 -15.76 -16.41 6.71
N TYR A 50 -15.09 -15.26 6.61
CA TYR A 50 -14.44 -14.78 5.38
C TYR A 50 -13.42 -15.85 4.95
N SER A 51 -13.85 -16.81 4.15
CA SER A 51 -13.12 -18.05 3.80
C SER A 51 -12.06 -17.80 2.72
N GLY A 52 -11.65 -16.53 2.57
CA GLY A 52 -10.84 -16.03 1.47
C GLY A 52 -11.60 -16.08 0.14
N LEU A 53 -10.90 -16.35 -0.96
CA LEU A 53 -11.50 -16.40 -2.30
C LEU A 53 -11.49 -17.84 -2.82
N GLY A 54 -12.69 -18.38 -3.07
CA GLY A 54 -12.87 -19.71 -3.66
C GLY A 54 -12.44 -19.78 -5.13
N PRO A 55 -12.51 -20.98 -5.75
CA PRO A 55 -12.27 -21.17 -7.18
C PRO A 55 -13.17 -20.27 -8.03
N THR A 56 -12.66 -19.83 -9.17
CA THR A 56 -13.42 -19.01 -10.14
C THR A 56 -14.55 -19.83 -10.74
N ALA A 57 -15.71 -19.21 -10.93
CA ALA A 57 -16.89 -19.84 -11.52
C ALA A 57 -16.87 -19.74 -13.06
N SER A 58 -17.64 -20.61 -13.71
CA SER A 58 -17.80 -20.56 -15.17
C SER A 58 -18.42 -19.22 -15.60
N GLY A 59 -17.72 -18.48 -16.46
CA GLY A 59 -18.14 -17.15 -16.93
C GLY A 59 -17.47 -15.98 -16.20
N GLU A 60 -16.71 -16.24 -15.13
CA GLU A 60 -15.84 -15.24 -14.50
C GLU A 60 -14.51 -15.11 -15.25
N LYS A 61 -13.84 -13.97 -15.10
CA LYS A 61 -12.47 -13.80 -15.59
C LYS A 61 -11.54 -14.75 -14.81
N PRO A 62 -10.58 -15.41 -15.47
CA PRO A 62 -9.57 -16.19 -14.75
C PRO A 62 -8.80 -15.32 -13.76
N ARG A 63 -8.59 -15.84 -12.54
CA ARG A 63 -7.90 -15.13 -11.47
C ARG A 63 -6.39 -15.37 -11.52
N VAL A 64 -5.64 -14.27 -11.56
CA VAL A 64 -4.19 -14.25 -11.41
C VAL A 64 -3.84 -13.78 -10.00
N VAL A 65 -3.29 -14.68 -9.20
CA VAL A 65 -2.75 -14.33 -7.88
C VAL A 65 -1.28 -13.95 -8.01
N VAL A 66 -0.93 -12.76 -7.55
CA VAL A 66 0.43 -12.23 -7.52
C VAL A 66 0.90 -12.16 -6.07
N LEU A 67 1.94 -12.93 -5.75
CA LEU A 67 2.57 -12.91 -4.43
C LEU A 67 3.72 -11.92 -4.43
N GLY A 68 3.55 -10.79 -3.75
CA GLY A 68 4.58 -9.76 -3.57
C GLY A 68 4.36 -8.50 -4.41
N SER A 69 4.64 -7.35 -3.79
CA SER A 69 4.50 -6.00 -4.37
C SER A 69 5.84 -5.34 -4.73
N GLY A 70 6.90 -6.14 -4.91
CA GLY A 70 8.22 -5.66 -5.32
C GLY A 70 8.30 -5.31 -6.81
N TRP A 71 9.52 -5.20 -7.34
CA TRP A 71 9.78 -4.88 -8.75
C TRP A 71 9.04 -5.79 -9.74
N ALA A 72 9.16 -7.11 -9.57
CA ALA A 72 8.55 -8.06 -10.49
C ALA A 72 7.02 -8.02 -10.44
N GLY A 73 6.43 -8.09 -9.23
CA GLY A 73 4.98 -8.05 -9.06
C GLY A 73 4.36 -6.74 -9.53
N SER A 74 4.98 -5.60 -9.18
CA SER A 74 4.51 -4.28 -9.62
C SER A 74 4.69 -4.06 -11.12
N ARG A 75 5.73 -4.59 -11.75
CA ARG A 75 5.89 -4.48 -13.22
C ARG A 75 4.85 -5.33 -13.93
N PHE A 76 4.61 -6.56 -13.45
CA PHE A 76 3.63 -7.50 -14.00
C PHE A 76 2.21 -6.92 -13.93
N MET A 77 1.78 -6.48 -12.74
CA MET A 77 0.44 -5.91 -12.53
C MET A 77 0.19 -4.62 -13.32
N LYS A 78 1.25 -3.93 -13.74
CA LYS A 78 1.14 -2.70 -14.54
C LYS A 78 0.79 -2.98 -16.00
N ASP A 79 1.22 -4.12 -16.55
CA ASP A 79 1.04 -4.46 -17.97
C ASP A 79 -0.05 -5.51 -18.21
N ILE A 80 -0.57 -6.15 -17.15
CA ILE A 80 -1.62 -7.15 -17.30
C ILE A 80 -2.92 -6.51 -17.80
N ASP A 81 -3.59 -7.18 -18.74
CA ASP A 81 -4.89 -6.75 -19.24
C ASP A 81 -6.00 -7.18 -18.27
N ALA A 82 -6.52 -6.22 -17.52
CA ALA A 82 -7.60 -6.44 -16.56
C ALA A 82 -8.97 -6.74 -17.19
N ASN A 83 -9.11 -6.59 -18.51
CA ASN A 83 -10.30 -7.06 -19.23
C ASN A 83 -10.30 -8.59 -19.40
N LEU A 84 -9.13 -9.22 -19.33
CA LEU A 84 -8.97 -10.66 -19.50
C LEU A 84 -8.81 -11.39 -18.17
N TYR A 85 -8.28 -10.73 -17.14
CA TYR A 85 -7.95 -11.35 -15.86
C TYR A 85 -8.43 -10.52 -14.68
N ASP A 86 -8.83 -11.20 -13.61
CA ASP A 86 -8.96 -10.60 -12.28
C ASP A 86 -7.66 -10.78 -11.50
N VAL A 87 -7.14 -9.69 -10.93
CA VAL A 87 -5.82 -9.66 -10.30
C VAL A 87 -5.96 -9.59 -8.79
N VAL A 88 -5.33 -10.53 -8.10
CA VAL A 88 -5.27 -10.54 -6.64
C VAL A 88 -3.83 -10.45 -6.20
N CYS A 89 -3.46 -9.34 -5.57
CA CYS A 89 -2.12 -9.14 -5.03
C CYS A 89 -2.12 -9.43 -3.53
N VAL A 90 -1.22 -10.30 -3.08
CA VAL A 90 -0.98 -10.60 -1.67
C VAL A 90 0.42 -10.14 -1.32
N SER A 91 0.55 -9.22 -0.38
CA SER A 91 1.85 -8.75 0.08
C SER A 91 1.77 -8.29 1.53
N PRO A 92 2.80 -8.55 2.37
CA PRO A 92 2.85 -8.02 3.73
C PRO A 92 3.07 -6.50 3.75
N ARG A 93 3.27 -5.87 2.59
CA ARG A 93 3.59 -4.45 2.45
C ARG A 93 2.71 -3.77 1.40
N ASN A 94 2.09 -2.65 1.80
CA ASN A 94 1.19 -1.84 0.98
C ASN A 94 1.87 -0.84 0.01
N HIS A 95 3.20 -0.85 -0.08
CA HIS A 95 3.98 0.03 -0.95
C HIS A 95 5.07 -0.75 -1.69
N MET A 96 5.44 -0.28 -2.88
CA MET A 96 6.63 -0.68 -3.61
C MET A 96 7.81 0.18 -3.16
N VAL A 97 8.97 -0.45 -2.94
CA VAL A 97 10.23 0.26 -2.62
C VAL A 97 11.10 0.31 -3.87
N PHE A 98 11.53 1.51 -4.26
CA PHE A 98 12.54 1.72 -5.30
C PHE A 98 13.93 1.44 -4.72
N THR A 99 14.24 0.16 -4.59
CA THR A 99 15.46 -0.33 -3.91
C THR A 99 16.78 0.29 -4.35
N PRO A 100 17.01 0.72 -5.63
CA PRO A 100 18.27 1.35 -6.03
C PRO A 100 18.59 2.66 -5.28
N LEU A 101 17.58 3.37 -4.78
CA LEU A 101 17.75 4.65 -4.08
C LEU A 101 17.72 4.52 -2.55
N LEU A 102 17.57 3.30 -2.03
CA LEU A 102 17.39 3.07 -0.60
C LEU A 102 18.65 3.42 0.22
N ALA A 103 19.85 3.24 -0.34
CA ALA A 103 21.09 3.65 0.32
C ALA A 103 21.17 5.18 0.53
N SER A 104 20.67 5.96 -0.44
CA SER A 104 20.67 7.42 -0.37
C SER A 104 19.76 7.97 0.74
N THR A 105 18.77 7.20 1.20
CA THR A 105 17.90 7.62 2.32
C THR A 105 18.55 7.40 3.69
N CYS A 106 19.47 6.45 3.81
CA CYS A 106 20.21 6.18 5.06
C CYS A 106 21.00 7.40 5.54
N VAL A 107 21.57 8.17 4.61
CA VAL A 107 22.38 9.37 4.89
C VAL A 107 21.60 10.68 4.71
N GLY A 108 20.33 10.60 4.31
CA GLY A 108 19.46 11.77 4.13
C GLY A 108 19.66 12.57 2.85
N THR A 109 20.39 12.06 1.87
CA THR A 109 20.41 12.63 0.50
C THR A 109 19.02 12.63 -0.12
N LEU A 110 18.27 11.55 0.13
CA LEU A 110 16.86 11.45 -0.20
C LEU A 110 16.04 11.25 1.06
N GLU A 111 14.78 11.67 1.01
CA GLU A 111 13.82 11.44 2.08
C GLU A 111 13.08 10.11 1.85
N PHE A 112 12.70 9.45 2.94
CA PHE A 112 12.20 8.07 2.92
C PHE A 112 10.98 7.86 2.01
N ARG A 113 10.04 8.82 1.98
CA ARG A 113 8.85 8.72 1.12
C ARG A 113 9.19 8.87 -0.38
N SER A 114 10.36 9.40 -0.72
CA SER A 114 10.79 9.59 -2.11
C SER A 114 11.17 8.28 -2.80
N VAL A 115 11.36 7.20 -2.04
CA VAL A 115 11.73 5.87 -2.57
C VAL A 115 10.62 4.83 -2.38
N ALA A 116 9.42 5.24 -1.95
CA ALA A 116 8.31 4.34 -1.68
C ALA A 116 7.01 4.85 -2.30
N GLU A 117 6.32 3.99 -3.05
CA GLU A 117 5.04 4.31 -3.67
C GLU A 117 3.94 3.35 -3.21
N PRO A 118 2.79 3.84 -2.71
CA PRO A 118 1.66 2.99 -2.36
C PRO A 118 1.20 2.15 -3.56
N VAL A 119 1.08 0.82 -3.38
CA VAL A 119 0.79 -0.11 -4.49
C VAL A 119 -0.53 0.24 -5.15
N GLY A 120 -1.58 0.55 -4.39
CA GLY A 120 -2.88 0.93 -4.94
C GLY A 120 -2.87 2.18 -5.81
N ARG A 121 -1.88 3.08 -5.63
CA ARG A 121 -1.71 4.28 -6.47
C ARG A 121 -1.10 3.93 -7.83
N ILE A 122 -0.09 3.06 -7.84
CA ILE A 122 0.68 2.74 -9.04
C ILE A 122 0.12 1.53 -9.83
N GLN A 123 -0.82 0.78 -9.24
CA GLN A 123 -1.45 -0.40 -9.83
C GLN A 123 -2.97 -0.26 -9.94
N PRO A 124 -3.50 0.31 -11.05
CA PRO A 124 -4.94 0.41 -11.29
C PRO A 124 -5.65 -0.96 -11.29
N ALA A 125 -4.99 -2.00 -11.80
CA ALA A 125 -5.53 -3.35 -11.92
C ALA A 125 -6.02 -3.95 -10.60
N ILE A 126 -5.47 -3.53 -9.46
CA ILE A 126 -5.88 -4.02 -8.13
C ILE A 126 -6.60 -2.97 -7.29
N SER A 127 -6.76 -1.73 -7.78
CA SER A 127 -7.36 -0.62 -7.03
C SER A 127 -8.65 -0.09 -7.62
N LYS A 128 -8.92 -0.33 -8.91
CA LYS A 128 -10.11 0.18 -9.61
C LYS A 128 -10.95 -0.91 -10.25
N GLU A 129 -10.35 -2.05 -10.58
CA GLU A 129 -11.01 -3.09 -11.35
C GLU A 129 -11.93 -3.94 -10.44
N PRO A 130 -13.19 -4.17 -10.85
CA PRO A 130 -14.07 -5.08 -10.12
C PRO A 130 -13.51 -6.51 -10.16
N GLY A 131 -13.69 -7.25 -9.07
CA GLY A 131 -13.17 -8.62 -8.94
C GLY A 131 -11.67 -8.72 -8.65
N SER A 132 -10.96 -7.59 -8.60
CA SER A 132 -9.53 -7.52 -8.27
C SER A 132 -9.30 -6.97 -6.86
N TYR A 133 -8.25 -7.44 -6.19
CA TYR A 133 -8.04 -7.19 -4.76
C TYR A 133 -6.56 -7.01 -4.41
N PHE A 134 -6.31 -6.19 -3.38
CA PHE A 134 -5.04 -6.15 -2.67
C PHE A 134 -5.25 -6.62 -1.22
N PHE A 135 -4.57 -7.69 -0.82
CA PHE A 135 -4.56 -8.20 0.55
C PHE A 135 -3.23 -7.86 1.23
N LEU A 136 -3.31 -7.10 2.33
CA LEU A 136 -2.18 -6.87 3.24
C LEU A 136 -2.00 -8.10 4.13
N ALA A 137 -1.29 -9.09 3.60
CA ALA A 137 -1.12 -10.42 4.20
C ALA A 137 0.19 -11.06 3.72
N LYS A 138 0.73 -11.99 4.52
CA LYS A 138 1.85 -12.85 4.10
C LYS A 138 1.30 -14.16 3.54
N CYS A 139 1.95 -14.68 2.50
CA CYS A 139 1.70 -16.04 2.03
C CYS A 139 2.49 -17.03 2.90
N THR A 140 1.81 -17.96 3.55
CA THR A 140 2.41 -18.96 4.44
C THR A 140 2.59 -20.32 3.77
N GLY A 141 1.90 -20.57 2.66
CA GLY A 141 2.06 -21.80 1.89
C GLY A 141 1.33 -21.78 0.55
N ILE A 142 1.75 -22.66 -0.35
CA ILE A 142 1.16 -22.84 -1.68
C ILE A 142 0.76 -24.32 -1.81
N ASP A 143 -0.51 -24.57 -2.08
CA ASP A 143 -1.05 -25.89 -2.42
C ASP A 143 -1.23 -25.92 -3.95
N ALA A 144 -0.25 -26.52 -4.64
CA ALA A 144 -0.24 -26.57 -6.10
C ALA A 144 -1.33 -27.51 -6.65
N ASP A 145 -1.59 -28.62 -5.97
CA ASP A 145 -2.59 -29.61 -6.40
C ASP A 145 -4.01 -29.03 -6.34
N LYS A 146 -4.30 -28.22 -5.31
CA LYS A 146 -5.60 -27.55 -5.14
C LYS A 146 -5.65 -26.14 -5.73
N HIS A 147 -4.57 -25.70 -6.37
CA HIS A 147 -4.45 -24.36 -6.94
C HIS A 147 -4.84 -23.25 -5.95
N ALA A 148 -4.29 -23.30 -4.74
CA ALA A 148 -4.60 -22.35 -3.68
C ALA A 148 -3.35 -21.84 -2.95
N VAL A 149 -3.41 -20.60 -2.46
CA VAL A 149 -2.42 -20.02 -1.54
C VAL A 149 -3.03 -19.84 -0.16
N ASN A 150 -2.25 -20.16 0.87
CA ASN A 150 -2.59 -19.91 2.26
C ASN A 150 -2.00 -18.56 2.66
N CYS A 151 -2.84 -17.70 3.23
CA CYS A 151 -2.48 -16.34 3.61
C CYS A 151 -2.78 -16.10 5.08
N GLU A 152 -1.95 -15.29 5.72
CA GLU A 152 -2.14 -14.83 7.09
C GLU A 152 -2.10 -13.30 7.10
N THR A 153 -3.10 -12.65 7.69
CA THR A 153 -3.16 -11.18 7.79
C THR A 153 -2.01 -10.63 8.62
N ILE A 154 -1.53 -9.43 8.28
CA ILE A 154 -0.55 -8.72 9.11
C ILE A 154 -1.27 -8.07 10.29
N ALA A 155 -0.93 -8.48 11.51
CA ALA A 155 -1.44 -7.90 12.77
C ALA A 155 -0.42 -6.99 13.47
N ASP A 156 0.79 -6.81 12.89
CA ASP A 156 1.88 -6.06 13.51
C ASP A 156 1.43 -4.64 13.94
N GLY A 157 1.46 -4.39 15.25
CA GLY A 157 1.08 -3.11 15.86
C GLY A 157 -0.37 -3.01 16.35
N LEU A 158 -1.19 -4.05 16.17
CA LEU A 158 -2.49 -4.20 16.84
C LEU A 158 -2.40 -5.38 17.82
N ASP A 159 -2.03 -5.11 19.07
CA ASP A 159 -2.00 -6.08 20.18
C ASP A 159 -3.35 -6.74 20.49
N THR A 160 -4.41 -6.36 19.76
CA THR A 160 -5.80 -6.77 19.96
C THR A 160 -6.35 -7.69 18.87
N LEU A 161 -5.58 -8.01 17.83
CA LEU A 161 -6.04 -8.83 16.70
C LEU A 161 -5.14 -10.05 16.49
N GLU A 162 -5.68 -11.22 16.76
CA GLU A 162 -5.06 -12.49 16.38
C GLU A 162 -4.94 -12.58 14.84
N PRO A 163 -3.79 -13.02 14.30
CA PRO A 163 -3.62 -13.20 12.87
C PRO A 163 -4.68 -14.14 12.29
N TRP A 164 -5.39 -13.66 11.26
CA TRP A 164 -6.42 -14.42 10.59
C TRP A 164 -5.86 -15.18 9.39
N ASN A 165 -6.16 -16.48 9.33
CA ASN A 165 -5.77 -17.34 8.23
C ASN A 165 -6.90 -17.49 7.22
N PHE A 166 -6.57 -17.39 5.93
CA PHE A 166 -7.50 -17.54 4.83
C PHE A 166 -6.83 -18.13 3.59
N LYS A 167 -7.63 -18.56 2.61
CA LYS A 167 -7.15 -19.18 1.38
C LYS A 167 -7.61 -18.44 0.14
N ILE A 168 -6.76 -18.38 -0.87
CA ILE A 168 -7.10 -17.76 -2.15
C ILE A 168 -6.82 -18.78 -3.25
N SER A 169 -7.87 -19.20 -3.96
CA SER A 169 -7.76 -20.07 -5.13
C SER A 169 -7.33 -19.25 -6.34
N TYR A 170 -6.52 -19.84 -7.22
CA TYR A 170 -5.97 -19.17 -8.40
C TYR A 170 -6.11 -20.01 -9.67
N ASP A 171 -6.29 -19.35 -10.81
CA ASP A 171 -6.13 -19.98 -12.13
C ASP A 171 -4.68 -19.89 -12.60
N LYS A 172 -4.01 -18.79 -12.24
CA LYS A 172 -2.59 -18.56 -12.47
C LYS A 172 -1.93 -17.98 -11.23
N LEU A 173 -0.71 -18.42 -10.94
CA LEU A 173 0.08 -17.94 -9.82
C LEU A 173 1.37 -17.28 -10.31
N VAL A 174 1.63 -16.07 -9.83
CA VAL A 174 2.88 -15.34 -10.05
C VAL A 174 3.60 -15.19 -8.71
N ILE A 175 4.77 -15.81 -8.61
CA ILE A 175 5.60 -15.76 -7.40
C ILE A 175 6.63 -14.64 -7.56
N ALA A 176 6.40 -13.51 -6.87
CA ALA A 176 7.22 -12.30 -6.92
C ALA A 176 7.63 -11.78 -5.52
N LEU A 177 7.83 -12.72 -4.58
CA LEU A 177 8.11 -12.44 -3.16
C LEU A 177 9.50 -11.82 -2.92
N GLY A 178 10.40 -11.92 -3.89
CA GLY A 178 11.77 -11.46 -3.74
C GLY A 178 12.63 -12.44 -2.93
N ALA A 179 13.57 -11.91 -2.16
CA ALA A 179 14.49 -12.69 -1.35
C ALA A 179 14.87 -11.92 -0.07
N GLU A 180 15.20 -12.67 0.97
CA GLU A 180 15.70 -12.18 2.24
C GLU A 180 17.22 -12.09 2.26
N ALA A 181 17.77 -11.32 3.21
CA ALA A 181 19.21 -11.23 3.39
C ALA A 181 19.75 -12.53 3.99
N SER A 182 20.76 -13.11 3.34
CA SER A 182 21.48 -14.28 3.87
C SER A 182 22.56 -13.83 4.84
N THR A 183 22.63 -14.50 6.00
CA THR A 183 23.73 -14.30 6.98
C THR A 183 24.89 -15.26 6.75
N PHE A 184 24.76 -16.22 5.83
CA PHE A 184 25.74 -17.27 5.57
C PHE A 184 26.16 -18.08 6.82
N GLY A 185 25.32 -18.11 7.86
CA GLY A 185 25.62 -18.80 9.12
C GLY A 185 26.60 -18.05 10.02
N ILE A 186 26.98 -16.82 9.68
CA ILE A 186 27.89 -16.01 10.51
C ILE A 186 27.13 -15.55 11.76
N GLN A 187 27.62 -15.97 12.92
CA GLN A 187 27.08 -15.59 14.23
C GLN A 187 27.30 -14.10 14.47
N GLY A 188 26.33 -13.43 15.10
CA GLY A 188 26.40 -12.00 15.38
C GLY A 188 25.86 -11.09 14.27
N VAL A 189 25.64 -11.59 13.04
CA VAL A 189 25.12 -10.73 11.94
C VAL A 189 23.71 -10.24 12.23
N LYS A 190 22.83 -11.07 12.81
CA LYS A 190 21.45 -10.64 13.10
C LYS A 190 21.39 -9.70 14.30
N GLU A 191 22.36 -9.82 15.20
CA GLU A 191 22.45 -9.11 16.47
C GLU A 191 23.14 -7.75 16.32
N HIS A 192 24.17 -7.67 15.47
CA HIS A 192 25.07 -6.51 15.38
C HIS A 192 25.04 -5.79 14.02
N ALA A 193 24.48 -6.39 12.96
CA ALA A 193 24.41 -5.77 11.64
C ALA A 193 23.00 -5.27 11.29
N PHE A 194 22.95 -4.21 10.48
CA PHE A 194 21.72 -3.73 9.87
C PHE A 194 21.64 -4.21 8.42
N PHE A 195 20.53 -4.85 8.06
CA PHE A 195 20.20 -5.10 6.65
C PHE A 195 19.71 -3.82 5.99
N LEU A 196 19.72 -3.78 4.65
CA LEU A 196 19.22 -2.65 3.87
C LEU A 196 18.34 -3.16 2.72
N ARG A 197 17.09 -3.48 3.03
CA ARG A 197 16.11 -4.01 2.06
C ARG A 197 14.79 -3.24 2.03
N GLU A 198 14.48 -2.53 3.10
CA GLU A 198 13.19 -1.88 3.34
C GLU A 198 13.40 -0.45 3.83
N VAL A 199 12.35 0.36 3.77
CA VAL A 199 12.42 1.75 4.25
C VAL A 199 12.72 1.81 5.75
N HIS A 200 12.12 0.94 6.56
CA HIS A 200 12.37 0.90 8.01
C HIS A 200 13.82 0.53 8.34
N HIS A 201 14.46 -0.31 7.53
CA HIS A 201 15.88 -0.61 7.67
C HIS A 201 16.75 0.66 7.50
N ALA A 202 16.46 1.46 6.48
CA ALA A 202 17.18 2.72 6.25
C ALA A 202 16.93 3.74 7.37
N GLN A 203 15.71 3.78 7.92
CA GLN A 203 15.39 4.61 9.09
C GLN A 203 16.22 4.21 10.31
N GLU A 204 16.31 2.90 10.56
CA GLU A 204 17.04 2.37 11.71
C GLU A 204 18.55 2.63 11.60
N ILE A 205 19.14 2.44 10.41
CA ILE A 205 20.54 2.80 10.14
C ILE A 205 20.79 4.27 10.41
N ARG A 206 19.93 5.16 9.87
CA ARG A 206 20.07 6.61 10.08
C ARG A 206 19.95 6.98 11.56
N ARG A 207 18.99 6.39 12.25
CA ARG A 207 18.76 6.61 13.69
C ARG A 207 19.98 6.19 14.50
N LYS A 208 20.53 4.99 14.26
CA LYS A 208 21.70 4.47 14.96
C LYS A 208 22.95 5.31 14.66
N LEU A 209 23.16 5.72 13.42
CA LEU A 209 24.27 6.58 13.03
C LEU A 209 24.24 7.92 13.79
N LEU A 210 23.09 8.60 13.77
CA LEU A 210 22.94 9.89 14.46
C LEU A 210 23.06 9.73 15.98
N LEU A 211 22.48 8.67 16.55
CA LEU A 211 22.60 8.38 17.97
C LEU A 211 24.06 8.16 18.37
N ASN A 212 24.81 7.35 17.61
CA ASN A 212 26.22 7.11 17.89
C ASN A 212 27.05 8.40 17.81
N LEU A 213 26.76 9.29 16.87
CA LEU A 213 27.42 10.59 16.75
C LEU A 213 27.10 11.51 17.93
N MET A 214 25.87 11.51 18.41
CA MET A 214 25.51 12.31 19.59
C MET A 214 26.13 11.77 20.88
N LEU A 215 26.20 10.44 21.01
CA LEU A 215 26.75 9.79 22.19
C LEU A 215 28.28 9.84 22.26
N SER A 216 28.98 9.99 21.14
CA SER A 216 30.45 10.11 21.15
C SER A 216 30.96 11.31 21.94
N ASP A 217 30.13 12.35 22.06
CA ASP A 217 30.46 13.58 22.77
C ASP A 217 30.11 13.51 24.27
N VAL A 218 29.47 12.42 24.72
CA VAL A 218 29.01 12.26 26.10
C VAL A 218 30.03 11.43 26.90
N PRO A 219 30.71 12.02 27.91
CA PRO A 219 31.68 11.29 28.72
C PRO A 219 31.02 10.14 29.50
N GLY A 220 31.72 9.01 29.63
CA GLY A 220 31.30 7.88 30.46
C GLY A 220 30.29 6.92 29.81
N ILE A 221 29.88 7.15 28.56
CA ILE A 221 29.02 6.22 27.82
C ILE A 221 29.89 5.23 27.03
N GLN A 222 29.77 3.93 27.33
CA GLN A 222 30.26 2.85 26.47
C GLN A 222 29.13 2.37 25.56
N ILE A 223 29.26 2.59 24.26
CA ILE A 223 28.36 2.00 23.27
C ILE A 223 28.83 0.57 23.04
N GLY A 224 28.05 -0.42 23.49
CA GLY A 224 28.24 -1.81 23.07
C GLY A 224 28.03 -1.91 21.56
N LEU A 225 29.11 -2.25 20.83
CA LEU A 225 29.08 -2.65 19.43
C LEU A 225 28.72 -4.12 19.33
#